data_AF-W1XXR9-F1
#
_entry.id   AF-W1XXR9-F1
#
_cell.length_a   1.000
_cell.length_b   1.000
_cell.length_c   1.000
_cell.angle_alpha   90.00
_cell.angle_beta   90.00
_cell.angle_gamma   90.00
#
_symmetry.space_group_name_H-M   'P 1'
#
loop_
_entity.id
_entity.type
_entity.pdbx_description
1 polymer ?
#
loop_
_entity_poly.entity_id
_entity_poly.type
_entity_poly.pdbx_seq_one_letter_code
_entity_poly.pdbx_strand_id
1 'polypeptide(L)'
;DWEFAKQFSLPIVEVLEGGNVAEAAYTEDGLHVNSDFLNGLNKEEAIAKIVSWLEEKGFGQEKVTYRLRDWLFSRQRYWGEPIPIIHWEDGTSTAVPESELPLVL
;
A
#
# COMPACT_ATOMS: atom_id res chain seq x y z
N ASP A 1 -7.01 8.41 -10.20
CA ASP A 1 -6.83 7.75 -11.51
C ASP A 1 -7.64 8.37 -12.63
N TRP A 2 -8.97 8.46 -12.52
CA TRP A 2 -9.82 9.06 -13.57
C TRP A 2 -9.41 10.49 -13.97
N GLU A 3 -9.20 11.38 -12.99
CA GLU A 3 -8.77 12.77 -13.25
C GLU A 3 -7.42 12.82 -13.99
N PHE A 4 -6.48 11.98 -13.57
CA PHE A 4 -5.16 11.86 -14.19
C PHE A 4 -5.29 11.34 -15.63
N ALA A 5 -6.04 10.27 -15.85
CA ALA A 5 -6.28 9.71 -17.17
C ALA A 5 -6.92 10.74 -18.11
N LYS A 6 -7.89 11.52 -17.61
CA LYS A 6 -8.53 12.60 -18.37
C LYS A 6 -7.55 13.73 -18.73
N GLN A 7 -6.74 14.16 -17.77
CA GLN A 7 -5.74 15.21 -17.98
C GLN A 7 -4.70 14.80 -19.04
N PHE A 8 -4.28 13.54 -19.02
CA PHE A 8 -3.24 13.03 -19.92
C PHE A 8 -3.78 12.27 -21.14
N SER A 9 -5.10 12.33 -21.38
CA SER A 9 -5.77 11.64 -22.50
C SER A 9 -5.45 10.14 -22.59
N LEU A 10 -5.39 9.48 -21.44
CA LEU A 10 -5.21 8.03 -21.35
C LEU A 10 -6.55 7.30 -21.51
N PRO A 11 -6.56 6.06 -22.04
CA PRO A 11 -7.78 5.26 -22.15
C PRO A 11 -8.43 5.01 -20.80
N ILE A 12 -9.75 5.15 -20.72
CA ILE A 12 -10.56 4.82 -19.55
C ILE A 12 -11.51 3.69 -19.98
N VAL A 13 -11.34 2.50 -19.41
CA VAL A 13 -12.14 1.32 -19.72
C VAL A 13 -13.07 1.03 -18.55
N GLU A 14 -14.35 0.86 -18.84
CA GLU A 14 -15.35 0.45 -17.86
C GLU A 14 -15.22 -1.04 -17.57
N VAL A 15 -15.08 -1.38 -16.29
CA VAL A 15 -15.00 -2.78 -15.81
C VAL A 15 -16.10 -3.15 -14.82
N LEU A 16 -16.92 -2.18 -14.40
CA LEU A 16 -18.07 -2.36 -13.52
C LEU A 16 -19.29 -1.67 -14.13
N GLU A 17 -20.43 -2.34 -14.13
CA GLU A 17 -21.70 -1.76 -14.58
C GLU A 17 -22.22 -0.69 -13.60
N GLY A 18 -23.02 0.24 -14.12
CA GLY A 18 -23.78 1.22 -13.32
C GLY A 18 -23.15 2.61 -13.21
N GLY A 19 -21.97 2.80 -13.79
CA GLY A 19 -21.29 4.10 -13.84
C GLY A 19 -21.39 4.81 -15.19
N ASN A 20 -20.89 6.05 -15.24
CA ASN A 20 -20.58 6.75 -16.48
C ASN A 20 -19.14 7.26 -16.43
N VAL A 21 -18.23 6.51 -17.07
CA VAL A 21 -16.79 6.84 -17.09
C VAL A 21 -16.46 8.16 -17.81
N ALA A 22 -17.39 8.76 -18.55
CA ALA A 22 -17.17 10.07 -19.16
C ALA A 22 -17.32 11.23 -18.15
N GLU A 23 -18.08 11.01 -17.08
CA GLU A 23 -18.44 12.02 -16.08
C GLU A 23 -17.57 11.92 -14.82
N ALA A 24 -17.40 10.71 -14.28
CA ALA A 24 -16.64 10.46 -13.06
C ALA A 24 -16.16 9.00 -12.95
N ALA A 25 -15.26 8.74 -11.99
CA ALA A 25 -14.94 7.38 -11.59
C ALA A 25 -16.13 6.73 -10.85
N TYR A 26 -16.46 5.50 -11.20
CA TYR A 26 -17.45 4.71 -10.46
C TYR A 26 -16.77 4.01 -9.28
N THR A 27 -17.20 4.29 -8.05
CA THR A 27 -16.59 3.79 -6.80
C THR A 27 -17.47 2.80 -6.05
N GLU A 28 -18.72 2.63 -6.49
CA GLU A 28 -19.68 1.73 -5.88
C GLU A 28 -19.52 0.30 -6.42
N ASP A 29 -20.31 -0.62 -5.87
CA ASP A 29 -20.30 -2.02 -6.27
C ASP A 29 -21.27 -2.26 -7.44
N GLY A 30 -20.79 -2.97 -8.45
CA GLY A 30 -21.55 -3.37 -9.62
C GLY A 30 -21.12 -4.77 -10.11
N LEU A 31 -21.78 -5.27 -11.14
CA LEU A 31 -21.35 -6.48 -11.83
C LEU A 31 -20.13 -6.17 -12.71
N HIS A 32 -19.18 -7.08 -12.76
CA HIS A 32 -18.04 -6.94 -13.65
C HIS A 32 -18.44 -7.07 -15.12
N VAL A 33 -17.93 -6.19 -15.96
CA VAL A 33 -18.02 -6.21 -17.44
C VAL A 33 -16.64 -6.04 -18.05
N ASN A 34 -16.49 -6.37 -19.34
CA ASN A 34 -15.22 -6.27 -20.07
C ASN A 34 -14.03 -6.96 -19.37
N SER A 35 -14.30 -7.97 -18.54
CA SER A 35 -13.37 -8.63 -17.62
C SER A 35 -13.32 -10.16 -17.81
N ASP A 36 -13.64 -10.63 -19.02
CA ASP A 36 -13.55 -12.04 -19.45
C ASP A 36 -14.26 -13.02 -18.49
N PHE A 37 -13.53 -13.96 -17.87
CA PHE A 37 -14.07 -14.97 -16.96
C PHE A 37 -14.60 -14.42 -15.62
N LEU A 38 -14.43 -13.11 -15.36
CA LEU A 38 -15.00 -12.40 -14.22
C LEU A 38 -16.35 -11.74 -14.54
N ASN A 39 -16.74 -11.67 -15.82
CA ASN A 39 -17.99 -11.01 -16.21
C ASN A 39 -19.20 -11.60 -15.49
N GLY A 40 -20.10 -10.72 -15.02
CA GLY A 40 -21.33 -11.08 -14.31
C GLY A 40 -21.14 -11.45 -12.83
N LEU A 41 -19.91 -11.46 -12.31
CA LEU A 41 -19.65 -11.63 -10.89
C LEU A 41 -19.78 -10.29 -10.15
N ASN A 42 -20.25 -10.36 -8.90
CA ASN A 42 -20.17 -9.24 -7.98
C ASN A 42 -18.72 -9.00 -7.53
N LYS A 43 -18.48 -7.90 -6.81
CA LYS A 43 -17.15 -7.49 -6.39
C LYS A 43 -16.42 -8.51 -5.52
N GLU A 44 -17.10 -9.05 -4.51
CA GLU A 44 -16.51 -9.98 -3.56
C GLU A 44 -16.11 -11.31 -4.24
N GLU A 45 -17.02 -11.86 -5.06
CA GLU A 45 -16.78 -13.08 -5.84
C GLU A 45 -15.67 -12.89 -6.88
N ALA A 46 -15.64 -11.75 -7.57
CA ALA A 46 -14.63 -11.45 -8.57
C ALA A 46 -13.23 -11.31 -7.93
N ILE A 47 -13.13 -10.65 -6.76
CA ILE A 47 -11.87 -10.52 -6.01
C ILE A 47 -11.36 -11.90 -5.59
N ALA A 48 -12.21 -12.74 -4.99
CA ALA A 48 -11.80 -14.08 -4.59
C ALA A 48 -11.32 -14.92 -5.78
N LYS A 49 -12.05 -14.85 -6.91
CA LYS A 49 -11.73 -15.62 -8.12
C LYS A 49 -10.43 -15.16 -8.79
N ILE A 50 -10.20 -13.84 -8.91
CA ILE A 50 -8.97 -13.33 -9.55
C ILE A 50 -7.73 -13.59 -8.68
N VAL A 51 -7.85 -13.52 -7.35
CA VAL A 51 -6.74 -13.85 -6.43
C VAL A 51 -6.32 -15.31 -6.61
N SER A 52 -7.27 -16.23 -6.54
CA SER A 52 -7.01 -17.67 -6.77
C SER A 52 -6.38 -17.91 -8.14
N TRP A 53 -6.87 -17.26 -9.19
CA TRP A 53 -6.32 -17.39 -10.54
C TRP A 53 -4.89 -16.85 -10.65
N LEU A 54 -4.58 -15.71 -10.03
CA LEU A 54 -3.24 -15.11 -10.03
C LEU A 54 -2.22 -16.00 -9.29
N GLU A 55 -2.63 -16.63 -8.20
CA GLU A 55 -1.82 -17.58 -7.44
C GLU A 55 -1.53 -18.85 -8.25
N GLU A 56 -2.56 -19.45 -8.86
CA GLU A 56 -2.40 -20.63 -9.71
C GLU A 56 -1.45 -20.40 -10.90
N LYS A 57 -1.43 -19.17 -11.44
CA LYS A 57 -0.53 -18.78 -12.54
C LYS A 57 0.85 -18.33 -12.09
N GLY A 58 1.07 -18.14 -10.79
CA GLY A 58 2.32 -17.60 -10.26
C GLY A 58 2.55 -16.12 -10.60
N PHE A 59 1.49 -15.36 -10.87
CA PHE A 59 1.56 -13.93 -11.17
C PHE A 59 1.39 -13.04 -9.93
N GLY A 60 1.03 -13.63 -8.80
CA GLY A 60 0.88 -12.91 -7.54
C GLY A 60 0.40 -13.83 -6.42
N GLN A 61 0.15 -13.22 -5.26
CA GLN A 61 -0.41 -13.87 -4.09
C GLN A 61 -1.23 -12.86 -3.28
N GLU A 62 -2.15 -13.35 -2.45
CA GLU A 62 -2.88 -12.49 -1.51
C GLU A 62 -1.93 -11.76 -0.56
N LYS A 63 -2.23 -10.49 -0.28
CA LYS A 63 -1.48 -9.67 0.66
C LYS A 63 -2.39 -8.79 1.49
N VAL A 64 -2.33 -8.95 2.80
CA VAL A 64 -2.97 -8.03 3.75
C VAL A 64 -2.06 -6.82 3.96
N THR A 65 -2.62 -5.61 3.87
CA THR A 65 -1.89 -4.35 4.08
C THR A 65 -2.59 -3.48 5.10
N TYR A 66 -1.82 -2.72 5.86
CA TYR A 66 -2.33 -1.79 6.86
C TYR A 66 -2.01 -0.35 6.48
N ARG A 67 -2.93 0.57 6.80
CA ARG A 67 -2.65 2.01 6.72
C ARG A 67 -1.74 2.50 7.87
N LEU A 68 -1.59 1.68 8.91
CA LEU A 68 -0.65 1.92 10.02
C LEU A 68 0.77 2.04 9.47
N ARG A 69 1.52 3.02 9.96
CA ARG A 69 2.91 3.26 9.61
C ARG A 69 3.78 3.01 10.80
N ASP A 70 5.05 2.74 10.53
CA ASP A 70 6.07 2.68 11.57
C ASP A 70 6.13 3.99 12.34
N TRP A 71 6.41 3.87 13.63
CA TRP A 71 6.44 5.03 14.50
C TRP A 71 7.78 5.76 14.36
N LEU A 72 7.73 6.92 13.71
CA LEU A 72 8.86 7.86 13.70
C LEU A 72 8.94 8.61 15.03
N PHE A 73 9.78 8.14 15.95
CA PHE A 73 9.99 8.76 17.27
C PHE A 73 11.27 9.61 17.36
N SER A 74 12.23 9.45 16.45
CA SER A 74 13.45 10.26 16.42
C SER A 74 13.15 11.75 16.14
N ARG A 75 13.90 12.65 16.78
CA ARG A 75 13.70 14.12 16.67
C ARG A 75 15.03 14.84 16.55
N GLN A 76 15.08 15.87 15.71
CA GLN A 76 16.21 16.78 15.59
C GLN A 76 16.06 17.94 16.60
N ARG A 77 16.07 17.61 17.90
CA ARG A 77 15.91 18.55 19.01
C ARG A 77 16.90 18.20 20.12
N TYR A 78 17.51 19.21 20.73
CA TYR A 78 18.39 19.03 21.88
C TYR A 78 17.63 18.52 23.11
N TRP A 79 16.45 19.09 23.40
CA TRP A 79 15.68 18.74 24.59
C TRP A 79 14.84 17.47 24.39
N GLY A 80 15.49 16.31 24.50
CA GLY A 80 14.90 14.98 24.41
C GLY A 80 15.85 13.91 24.93
N GLU A 81 15.36 12.69 25.08
CA GLU A 81 16.19 11.55 25.46
C GLU A 81 17.18 11.19 24.33
N PRO A 82 18.48 11.06 24.61
CA PRO A 82 19.47 10.60 23.64
C PRO A 82 19.15 9.19 23.13
N ILE A 83 19.23 8.97 21.82
CA ILE A 83 19.07 7.64 21.24
C ILE A 83 20.35 6.84 21.51
N PRO A 84 20.31 5.67 22.19
CA PRO A 84 21.50 4.94 22.65
C PRO A 84 22.11 4.08 21.52
N ILE A 85 22.43 4.70 20.39
CA ILE A 85 23.07 4.06 19.23
C ILE A 85 24.41 4.75 18.95
N ILE A 86 25.47 3.95 18.87
CA ILE A 86 26.82 4.36 18.49
C ILE A 86 26.98 4.12 16.99
N HIS A 87 27.50 5.13 16.29
CA HIS A 87 27.91 5.03 14.90
C HIS A 87 29.44 4.98 14.83
N TRP A 88 29.98 3.90 14.25
CA TRP A 88 31.42 3.67 14.18
C TRP A 88 32.02 4.23 12.89
N GLU A 89 33.33 4.51 12.90
CA GLU A 89 34.05 5.04 11.73
C GLU A 89 34.08 4.05 10.55
N ASP A 90 33.91 2.76 10.81
CA ASP A 90 33.82 1.70 9.80
C ASP A 90 32.42 1.59 9.14
N GLY A 91 31.47 2.44 9.56
CA GLY A 91 30.10 2.49 9.05
C GLY A 91 29.11 1.54 9.74
N THR A 92 29.55 0.76 10.72
CA THR A 92 28.66 -0.09 11.52
C THR A 92 27.94 0.69 12.63
N SER A 93 26.94 0.07 13.26
CA SER A 93 26.23 0.67 14.39
C SER A 93 25.90 -0.36 15.45
N THR A 94 26.01 0.03 16.71
CA THR A 94 25.70 -0.83 17.87
C THR A 94 24.92 -0.06 18.92
N ALA A 95 24.16 -0.77 19.75
CA ALA A 95 23.53 -0.16 20.92
C ALA A 95 24.55 0.06 22.05
N VAL A 96 24.34 1.08 22.87
CA VAL A 96 25.08 1.28 24.13
C VAL A 96 24.78 0.11 25.09
N PRO A 97 25.78 -0.46 25.80
CA PRO A 97 25.56 -1.51 26.78
C PRO A 97 24.60 -1.09 27.90
N GLU A 98 23.73 -2.00 28.36
CA GLU A 98 22.73 -1.69 29.40
C GLU A 98 23.35 -1.17 30.70
N SER A 99 24.53 -1.68 31.07
CA SER A 99 25.29 -1.23 32.25
C SER A 99 25.82 0.20 32.16
N GLU A 100 25.83 0.79 30.96
CA GLU A 100 26.27 2.16 30.71
C GLU A 100 25.09 3.14 30.57
N LEU A 101 23.85 2.66 30.69
CA LEU A 101 22.66 3.50 30.74
C LEU A 101 22.46 4.10 32.15
N PRO A 102 21.84 5.29 32.26
CA PRO A 102 21.30 6.12 31.19
C PRO A 102 22.35 6.95 30.47
N LEU A 103 22.13 7.20 29.17
CA LEU A 103 22.91 8.17 28.41
C LEU A 103 22.44 9.59 28.79
N VAL A 104 23.27 10.31 29.54
CA VAL A 104 22.96 11.64 30.06
C VAL A 104 23.11 12.69 28.94
N LEU A 105 22.14 13.62 28.87
CA LEU A 105 22.11 14.74 27.93
C LEU A 105 23.17 15.81 28.26
#